data_AF-A0ABD0QWS1-F1
#
_entry.id   AF-A0ABD0QWS1-F1
#
_cell.length_a   1.000
_cell.length_b   1.000
_cell.length_c   1.000
_cell.angle_alpha   90.00
_cell.angle_beta   90.00
_cell.angle_gamma   90.00
#
_symmetry.space_group_name_H-M   'P 1'
#
loop_
_entity.id
_entity.type
_entity.pdbx_description
1 polymer ?
#
loop_
_entity_poly.entity_id
_entity_poly.type
_entity_poly.pdbx_seq_one_letter_code
_entity_poly.pdbx_strand_id
1 'polypeptide(L)'
;YRCFKAVLFLTGLMFGSVIIFLLCYKERVLDTQLSVEASVGIGLGIGTLCGLVTMLVRSVGLFMVGLLLGLLVGIGTLIGMEELSSNPPRSVWVPLGVLLGLGMLFAVLTLQWQRCFTTLSTAVFGAAVIVVATDYFVELFALVRYIYERVKTGPREPVCWTTWVVLGAWPALALLGVLVQWRVTAEGYSHTK
;
A
#
# COMPACT_ATOMS: atom_id res chain seq x y z
N TYR A 1 0.29 -16.34 16.66
CA TYR A 1 0.19 -14.88 16.36
C TYR A 1 1.36 -14.07 16.96
N ARG A 2 2.63 -14.55 16.90
CA ARG A 2 3.79 -13.84 17.49
C ARG A 2 4.22 -12.61 16.68
N CYS A 3 4.13 -12.67 15.35
CA CYS A 3 4.54 -11.57 14.47
C CYS A 3 3.49 -10.46 14.31
N PHE A 4 2.31 -10.60 14.91
CA PHE A 4 1.20 -9.68 14.67
C PHE A 4 1.49 -8.25 15.15
N LYS A 5 2.07 -8.10 16.34
CA LYS A 5 2.50 -6.79 16.84
C LYS A 5 3.57 -6.15 15.96
N ALA A 6 4.49 -6.97 15.42
CA ALA A 6 5.53 -6.49 14.52
C ALA A 6 4.97 -6.01 13.17
N VAL A 7 3.96 -6.71 12.63
CA VAL A 7 3.26 -6.28 11.41
C VAL A 7 2.53 -4.95 11.64
N LEU A 8 1.82 -4.80 12.77
CA LEU A 8 1.16 -3.53 13.11
C LEU A 8 2.18 -2.39 13.24
N PHE A 9 3.30 -2.63 13.93
CA PHE A 9 4.39 -1.66 14.05
C PHE A 9 4.96 -1.26 12.70
N LEU A 10 5.30 -2.23 11.84
CA LEU A 10 5.89 -1.97 10.52
C LEU A 10 4.95 -1.20 9.60
N THR A 11 3.67 -1.56 9.57
CA THR A 11 2.68 -0.87 8.75
C THR A 11 2.45 0.57 9.22
N GLY A 12 2.35 0.80 10.54
CA GLY A 12 2.27 2.15 11.10
C GLY A 12 3.54 2.96 10.87
N LEU A 13 4.72 2.34 10.99
CA LEU A 13 6.01 2.98 10.73
C LEU A 13 6.13 3.42 9.28
N MET A 14 5.85 2.53 8.32
CA MET A 14 5.94 2.82 6.90
C MET A 14 4.93 3.89 6.47
N PHE A 15 3.69 3.79 6.92
CA PHE A 15 2.68 4.78 6.57
C PHE A 15 2.98 6.15 7.18
N GLY A 16 3.35 6.18 8.46
CA GLY A 16 3.71 7.41 9.16
C GLY A 16 4.95 8.08 8.58
N SER A 17 6.02 7.32 8.31
CA SER A 17 7.25 7.88 7.76
C SER A 17 7.07 8.41 6.33
N VAL A 18 6.36 7.68 5.47
CA VAL A 18 6.12 8.09 4.07
C VAL A 18 5.28 9.36 4.01
N ILE A 19 4.19 9.45 4.78
CA ILE A 19 3.32 10.65 4.76
C ILE A 19 4.08 11.87 5.25
N ILE A 20 4.79 11.76 6.36
CA ILE A 20 5.56 12.88 6.93
C ILE A 20 6.68 13.27 5.98
N PHE A 21 7.40 12.30 5.40
CA PHE A 21 8.43 12.59 4.41
C PHE A 21 7.87 13.33 3.20
N LEU A 22 6.71 12.93 2.68
CA LEU A 22 6.04 13.61 1.57
C LEU A 22 5.57 15.02 1.94
N LEU A 23 5.04 15.21 3.16
CA LEU A 23 4.66 16.53 3.67
C LEU A 23 5.89 17.44 3.77
N CYS A 24 6.95 16.97 4.42
CA CYS A 24 8.21 17.72 4.52
C CYS A 24 8.83 17.97 3.14
N TYR A 25 8.70 17.06 2.18
CA TYR A 25 9.18 17.29 0.81
C TYR A 25 8.38 18.38 0.08
N LYS A 26 7.04 18.38 0.22
CA LYS A 26 6.17 19.43 -0.31
C LYS A 26 6.45 20.78 0.36
N GLU A 27 6.68 20.78 1.66
CA GLU A 27 7.02 21.98 2.44
C GLU A 27 8.42 22.49 2.10
N ARG A 28 9.38 21.60 1.83
CA ARG A 28 10.73 21.95 1.32
C ARG A 28 10.70 22.66 -0.04
N VAL A 29 9.69 22.37 -0.87
CA VAL A 29 9.45 23.08 -2.14
C VAL A 29 8.90 24.49 -1.88
N LEU A 30 8.25 24.72 -0.74
CA LEU A 30 7.56 25.98 -0.41
C LEU A 30 8.41 26.92 0.48
N ASP A 31 9.22 26.36 1.40
CA ASP A 31 10.08 27.11 2.32
C ASP A 31 11.49 26.48 2.42
N THR A 32 12.47 27.26 1.95
CA THR A 32 13.91 27.27 2.28
C THR A 32 14.60 26.02 2.91
N GLN A 33 15.45 25.35 2.12
CA GLN A 33 16.73 24.71 2.50
C GLN A 33 16.80 23.77 3.75
N LEU A 34 15.79 22.96 4.06
CA LEU A 34 16.01 21.85 5.00
C LEU A 34 16.87 20.74 4.34
N SER A 35 18.06 20.45 4.87
CA SER A 35 18.91 19.34 4.37
C SER A 35 18.11 18.03 4.31
N VAL A 36 18.28 17.25 3.24
CA VAL A 36 17.51 15.99 3.00
C VAL A 36 17.62 15.06 4.21
N GLU A 37 18.78 15.03 4.85
CA GLU A 37 19.07 14.25 6.05
C GLU A 37 18.15 14.60 7.23
N ALA A 38 17.84 15.89 7.43
CA ALA A 38 16.95 16.34 8.51
C ALA A 38 15.50 15.88 8.26
N SER A 39 15.03 15.96 7.01
CA SER A 39 13.68 15.49 6.64
C SER A 39 13.50 13.98 6.81
N VAL A 40 14.55 13.20 6.50
CA VAL A 40 14.56 11.75 6.73
C VAL A 40 14.53 11.45 8.23
N GLY A 41 15.29 12.18 9.03
CA GLY A 41 15.30 12.05 10.50
C GLY A 41 13.93 12.33 11.13
N ILE A 42 13.27 13.42 10.74
CA ILE A 42 11.92 13.77 11.23
C ILE A 42 10.90 12.72 10.78
N GLY A 43 10.94 12.30 9.51
CA GLY A 43 10.08 11.24 8.99
C GLY A 43 10.23 9.92 9.73
N LEU A 44 11.46 9.49 10.02
CA LEU A 44 11.72 8.29 10.81
C LEU A 44 11.29 8.45 12.27
N GLY A 45 11.51 9.62 12.88
CA GLY A 45 11.07 9.91 14.25
C GLY A 45 9.55 9.82 14.40
N ILE A 46 8.79 10.52 13.55
CA ILE A 46 7.33 10.49 13.60
C ILE A 46 6.80 9.12 13.17
N GLY A 47 7.42 8.49 12.17
CA GLY A 47 7.09 7.13 11.74
C GLY A 47 7.24 6.11 12.88
N THR A 48 8.35 6.15 13.63
CA THR A 48 8.55 5.25 14.78
C THR A 48 7.52 5.48 15.88
N LEU A 49 7.19 6.73 16.20
CA LEU A 49 6.10 7.05 17.14
C LEU A 49 4.75 6.51 16.64
N CYS A 50 4.43 6.68 15.37
CA CYS A 50 3.22 6.14 14.75
C CYS A 50 3.19 4.59 14.80
N GLY A 51 4.32 3.95 14.50
CA GLY A 51 4.50 2.50 14.62
C GLY A 51 4.29 2.00 16.05
N LEU A 52 4.84 2.69 17.04
CA LEU A 52 4.62 2.39 18.45
C LEU A 52 3.14 2.50 18.82
N VAL A 53 2.47 3.60 18.45
CA VAL A 53 1.03 3.80 18.73
C VAL A 53 0.18 2.69 18.09
N THR A 54 0.45 2.32 16.84
CA THR A 54 -0.28 1.26 16.13
C THR A 54 -0.01 -0.13 16.72
N MET A 55 1.16 -0.35 17.32
CA MET A 55 1.50 -1.56 18.06
C MET A 55 0.78 -1.63 19.43
N LEU A 56 0.68 -0.50 20.13
CA LEU A 56 0.00 -0.38 21.42
C LEU A 56 -1.51 -0.51 21.26
N VAL A 57 -2.08 0.17 20.26
CA VAL A 57 -3.53 0.20 20.02
C VAL A 57 -3.89 -0.71 18.86
N ARG A 58 -4.23 -1.96 19.20
CA ARG A 58 -4.57 -3.02 18.24
C ARG A 58 -5.65 -2.60 17.23
N SER A 59 -6.66 -1.85 17.67
CA SER A 59 -7.74 -1.37 16.81
C SER A 59 -7.25 -0.38 15.75
N VAL A 60 -6.31 0.50 16.11
CA VAL A 60 -5.72 1.48 15.19
C VAL A 60 -4.82 0.76 14.19
N GLY A 61 -3.97 -0.16 14.64
CA GLY A 61 -3.14 -0.94 13.72
C GLY A 61 -3.96 -1.77 12.72
N LEU A 62 -5.04 -2.42 13.16
CA LEU A 62 -5.93 -3.17 12.27
C LEU A 62 -6.63 -2.28 11.24
N PHE A 63 -7.07 -1.10 11.67
CA PHE A 63 -7.63 -0.09 10.79
C PHE A 63 -6.62 0.34 9.71
N MET A 64 -5.37 0.62 10.11
CA MET A 64 -4.29 1.04 9.19
C MET A 64 -3.95 -0.05 8.18
N VAL A 65 -3.88 -1.32 8.62
CA VAL A 65 -3.64 -2.49 7.75
C VAL A 65 -4.76 -2.64 6.70
N GLY A 66 -6.02 -2.45 7.11
CA GLY A 66 -7.17 -2.51 6.21
C GLY A 66 -7.24 -1.32 5.25
N LEU A 67 -6.91 -0.12 5.73
CA LEU A 67 -6.82 1.08 4.91
C LEU A 67 -5.73 0.94 3.84
N LEU A 68 -4.56 0.42 4.20
CA LEU A 68 -3.46 0.16 3.26
C LEU A 68 -3.86 -0.85 2.18
N LEU A 69 -4.52 -1.94 2.56
CA LEU A 69 -5.06 -2.91 1.62
C LEU A 69 -6.11 -2.26 0.70
N GLY A 70 -7.05 -1.49 1.26
CA GLY A 70 -8.08 -0.80 0.47
C GLY A 70 -7.52 0.24 -0.49
N LEU A 71 -6.44 0.94 -0.11
CA LEU A 71 -5.72 1.87 -0.98
C LEU A 71 -5.07 1.11 -2.16
N LEU A 72 -4.40 -0.01 -1.89
CA LEU A 72 -3.80 -0.86 -2.92
C LEU A 72 -4.86 -1.39 -3.88
N VAL A 73 -5.94 -1.99 -3.36
CA VAL A 73 -7.06 -2.46 -4.19
C VAL A 73 -7.69 -1.30 -4.98
N GLY A 74 -7.84 -0.13 -4.36
CA GLY A 74 -8.34 1.10 -5.01
C GLY A 74 -7.46 1.56 -6.17
N ILE A 75 -6.14 1.45 -6.05
CA ILE A 75 -5.22 1.71 -7.17
C ILE A 75 -5.44 0.69 -8.29
N GLY A 76 -5.56 -0.61 -7.95
CA GLY A 76 -5.85 -1.66 -8.92
C GLY A 76 -7.18 -1.46 -9.65
N THR A 77 -8.24 -1.05 -8.93
CA THR A 77 -9.54 -0.77 -9.54
C THR A 77 -9.51 0.46 -10.44
N LEU A 78 -8.75 1.50 -10.10
CA LEU A 78 -8.58 2.66 -10.98
C LEU A 78 -7.88 2.30 -12.28
N ILE A 79 -6.83 1.49 -12.21
CA ILE A 79 -6.12 1.02 -13.41
C ILE A 79 -7.07 0.16 -14.27
N GLY A 80 -7.82 -0.77 -13.66
CA GLY A 80 -8.79 -1.59 -14.38
C GLY A 80 -9.97 -0.81 -14.98
N MET A 81 -10.44 0.23 -14.31
CA MET A 81 -11.53 1.08 -14.81
C MET A 81 -11.11 1.89 -16.05
N GLU A 82 -9.86 2.34 -16.13
CA GLU A 82 -9.36 3.06 -17.31
C GLU A 82 -9.19 2.15 -18.54
N GLU A 83 -8.87 0.87 -18.34
CA GLU A 83 -8.80 -0.11 -19.42
C GLU A 83 -10.19 -0.43 -19.98
N LEU A 84 -11.19 -0.51 -19.09
CA LEU A 84 -12.54 -0.89 -19.47
C LEU A 84 -13.39 0.31 -19.96
N SER A 85 -13.07 1.52 -19.51
CA SER A 85 -13.84 2.73 -19.84
C SER A 85 -13.06 3.63 -20.81
N SER A 86 -13.52 3.67 -22.06
CA SER A 86 -12.93 4.43 -23.16
C SER A 86 -13.03 5.96 -23.00
N ASN A 87 -13.79 6.47 -22.01
CA ASN A 87 -13.93 7.88 -21.68
C ASN A 87 -13.54 8.15 -20.20
N PRO A 88 -12.34 8.68 -19.91
CA PRO A 88 -11.96 9.00 -18.55
C PRO A 88 -12.69 10.27 -18.06
N PRO A 89 -13.43 10.23 -16.94
CA PRO A 89 -13.95 11.43 -16.32
C PRO A 89 -12.78 12.24 -15.73
N ARG A 90 -12.62 13.50 -16.18
CA ARG A 90 -11.58 14.45 -15.75
C ARG A 90 -11.72 14.95 -14.29
N SER A 91 -12.56 14.33 -13.47
CA SER A 91 -12.82 14.79 -12.12
C SER A 91 -11.93 14.07 -11.12
N VAL A 92 -11.10 14.84 -10.41
CA VAL A 92 -10.27 14.39 -9.28
C VAL A 92 -11.08 13.73 -8.16
N TRP A 93 -12.39 13.97 -8.11
CA TRP A 93 -13.33 13.39 -7.15
C TRP A 93 -13.57 11.89 -7.35
N VAL A 94 -13.45 11.37 -8.57
CA VAL A 94 -13.64 9.94 -8.86
C VAL A 94 -12.52 9.11 -8.24
N PRO A 95 -11.22 9.33 -8.55
CA PRO A 95 -10.15 8.58 -7.90
C PRO A 95 -10.13 8.81 -6.40
N LEU A 96 -10.41 10.03 -5.92
CA LEU A 96 -10.49 10.30 -4.49
C LEU A 96 -11.62 9.50 -3.82
N GLY A 97 -12.81 9.48 -4.40
CA GLY A 97 -13.95 8.72 -3.89
C GLY A 97 -13.71 7.21 -3.90
N VAL A 98 -13.06 6.69 -4.95
CA VAL A 98 -12.68 5.27 -5.05
C VAL A 98 -11.64 4.91 -3.99
N LEU A 99 -10.56 5.70 -3.85
CA LEU A 99 -9.52 5.46 -2.83
C LEU A 99 -10.08 5.55 -1.41
N LEU A 100 -10.85 6.59 -1.10
CA LEU A 100 -11.44 6.76 0.23
C LEU A 100 -12.53 5.72 0.51
N GLY A 101 -13.37 5.42 -0.47
CA GLY A 101 -14.45 4.45 -0.35
C GLY A 101 -13.94 3.04 -0.13
N LEU A 102 -13.05 2.54 -1.01
CA LEU A 102 -12.43 1.22 -0.83
C LEU A 102 -11.54 1.20 0.42
N GLY A 103 -10.75 2.24 0.65
CA GLY A 103 -9.92 2.37 1.84
C GLY A 103 -10.71 2.19 3.13
N MET A 104 -11.83 2.91 3.27
CA MET A 104 -12.67 2.84 4.47
C MET A 104 -13.44 1.52 4.57
N LEU A 105 -13.94 1.00 3.45
CA LEU A 105 -14.63 -0.30 3.41
C LEU A 105 -13.71 -1.43 3.87
N PHE A 106 -12.50 -1.52 3.33
CA PHE A 106 -11.53 -2.54 3.73
C PHE A 106 -11.01 -2.30 5.15
N ALA A 107 -10.88 -1.05 5.60
CA ALA A 107 -10.55 -0.76 6.99
C ALA A 107 -11.59 -1.32 7.97
N VAL A 108 -12.88 -1.13 7.69
CA VAL A 108 -13.97 -1.68 8.52
C VAL A 108 -14.06 -3.20 8.41
N LEU A 109 -13.94 -3.77 7.20
CA LEU A 109 -13.94 -5.22 7.01
C LEU A 109 -12.79 -5.90 7.76
N THR A 110 -11.63 -5.26 7.84
CA THR A 110 -10.46 -5.77 8.58
C THR A 110 -10.72 -5.82 10.08
N LEU A 111 -11.59 -4.96 10.62
CA LEU A 111 -12.00 -5.03 12.02
C LEU A 111 -12.89 -6.26 12.30
N GLN A 112 -13.77 -6.62 11.36
CA GLN A 112 -14.70 -7.75 11.48
C GLN A 112 -14.00 -9.09 11.21
N TRP A 113 -13.22 -9.19 10.13
CA TRP A 113 -12.52 -10.41 9.72
C TRP A 113 -10.99 -10.28 9.85
N GLN A 114 -10.54 -10.00 11.07
CA GLN A 114 -9.14 -9.70 11.39
C GLN A 114 -8.15 -10.72 10.82
N ARG A 115 -8.43 -12.03 10.97
CA ARG A 115 -7.47 -13.06 10.55
C ARG A 115 -7.31 -13.15 9.04
N CYS A 116 -8.41 -13.09 8.29
CA CYS A 116 -8.37 -13.21 6.83
C CYS A 116 -7.73 -11.97 6.20
N PHE A 117 -8.18 -10.78 6.60
CA PHE A 117 -7.71 -9.53 6.00
C PHE A 117 -6.27 -9.17 6.38
N THR A 118 -5.80 -9.57 7.57
CA THR A 118 -4.39 -9.34 7.93
C THR A 118 -3.44 -10.21 7.12
N THR A 119 -3.78 -11.48 6.91
CA THR A 119 -3.04 -12.37 5.99
C THR A 119 -3.04 -11.78 4.57
N LEU A 120 -4.22 -11.48 4.03
CA LEU A 120 -4.36 -10.88 2.70
C LEU A 120 -3.55 -9.59 2.54
N SER A 121 -3.65 -8.68 3.51
CA SER A 121 -2.93 -7.39 3.50
C SER A 121 -1.42 -7.60 3.50
N THR A 122 -0.89 -8.50 4.33
CA THR A 122 0.57 -8.78 4.32
C THR A 122 1.06 -9.40 3.02
N ALA A 123 0.29 -10.29 2.39
CA ALA A 123 0.64 -10.86 1.10
C ALA A 123 0.61 -9.81 -0.02
N VAL A 124 -0.45 -9.02 -0.10
CA VAL A 124 -0.62 -7.97 -1.12
C VAL A 124 0.43 -6.86 -0.95
N PHE A 125 0.73 -6.47 0.28
CA PHE A 125 1.77 -5.49 0.58
C PHE A 125 3.17 -6.01 0.23
N GLY A 126 3.49 -7.25 0.62
CA GLY A 126 4.77 -7.87 0.25
C GLY A 126 4.94 -7.97 -1.27
N ALA A 127 3.89 -8.37 -1.98
CA ALA A 127 3.87 -8.38 -3.44
C ALA A 127 4.07 -6.97 -4.03
N ALA A 128 3.42 -5.95 -3.47
CA ALA A 128 3.61 -4.57 -3.91
C ALA A 128 5.06 -4.09 -3.74
N VAL A 129 5.71 -4.41 -2.61
CA VAL A 129 7.13 -4.07 -2.39
C VAL A 129 8.04 -4.74 -3.43
N ILE A 130 7.81 -6.02 -3.73
CA ILE A 130 8.59 -6.75 -4.75
C ILE A 130 8.39 -6.15 -6.15
N VAL A 131 7.14 -5.80 -6.48
CA VAL A 131 6.79 -5.17 -7.77
C VAL A 131 7.45 -3.81 -7.90
N VAL A 132 7.41 -2.98 -6.85
CA VAL A 132 8.07 -1.66 -6.84
C VAL A 132 9.59 -1.79 -6.92
N ALA A 133 10.18 -2.78 -6.24
CA ALA A 133 11.61 -3.05 -6.35
C ALA A 133 11.99 -3.48 -7.78
N THR A 134 11.17 -4.35 -8.40
CA THR A 134 11.38 -4.80 -9.78
C THR A 134 11.25 -3.62 -10.76
N ASP A 135 10.24 -2.78 -10.58
CA ASP A 135 10.02 -1.55 -11.38
C ASP A 135 11.21 -0.58 -11.28
N TYR A 136 11.82 -0.44 -10.10
CA TYR A 136 13.04 0.37 -9.94
C TYR A 136 14.20 -0.14 -10.79
N PHE A 137 14.47 -1.45 -10.75
CA PHE A 137 15.60 -2.04 -11.47
C PHE A 137 15.39 -2.08 -12.99
N VAL A 138 14.13 -2.23 -13.44
CA VAL A 138 13.83 -2.39 -14.87
C VAL A 138 13.54 -1.05 -15.55
N GLU A 139 12.74 -0.17 -14.93
CA GLU A 139 12.22 1.04 -15.57
C GLU A 139 12.43 2.34 -14.74
N LEU A 140 13.26 2.32 -13.68
CA LEU A 140 13.53 3.48 -12.80
C LEU A 140 12.24 4.16 -12.28
N PHE A 141 11.30 3.38 -11.76
CA PHE A 141 10.01 3.84 -11.19
C PHE A 141 8.95 4.32 -12.20
N ALA A 142 8.98 3.83 -13.44
CA ALA A 142 7.98 4.19 -14.45
C ALA A 142 6.55 3.81 -14.03
N LEU A 143 6.36 2.63 -13.41
CA LEU A 143 5.04 2.19 -12.94
C LEU A 143 4.53 3.05 -11.78
N VAL A 144 5.42 3.47 -10.86
CA VAL A 144 5.04 4.39 -9.78
C VAL A 144 4.63 5.76 -10.32
N ARG A 145 5.36 6.29 -11.31
CA ARG A 145 4.99 7.55 -11.97
C ARG A 145 3.66 7.43 -12.70
N TYR A 146 3.43 6.30 -13.38
CA TYR A 146 2.16 6.00 -14.02
C TYR A 146 0.99 6.04 -13.02
N ILE A 147 1.10 5.31 -11.90
CA ILE A 147 0.08 5.33 -10.84
C ILE A 147 -0.14 6.74 -10.30
N TYR A 148 0.95 7.49 -10.09
CA TYR A 148 0.88 8.86 -9.58
C TYR A 148 0.11 9.79 -10.53
N GLU A 149 0.43 9.75 -11.83
CA GLU A 149 -0.30 10.52 -12.84
C GLU A 149 -1.76 10.08 -12.93
N ARG A 150 -2.08 8.79 -12.76
CA ARG A 150 -3.48 8.32 -12.71
C ARG A 150 -4.26 8.88 -11.53
N VAL A 151 -3.68 8.85 -10.34
CA VAL A 151 -4.31 9.45 -9.14
C VAL A 151 -4.50 10.96 -9.34
N LYS A 152 -3.58 11.63 -10.05
CA LYS A 152 -3.63 13.06 -10.34
C LYS A 152 -4.48 13.40 -11.58
N THR A 153 -5.09 12.42 -12.25
CA THR A 153 -5.81 12.60 -13.53
C THR A 153 -4.94 13.25 -14.63
N GLY A 154 -3.65 12.93 -14.65
CA GLY A 154 -2.68 13.38 -15.64
C GLY A 154 -2.90 12.77 -17.04
N PRO A 155 -2.29 13.36 -18.08
CA PRO A 155 -2.42 12.86 -19.45
C PRO A 155 -1.89 11.43 -19.62
N ARG A 156 -2.50 10.67 -20.54
CA ARG A 156 -2.08 9.30 -20.90
C ARG A 156 -0.69 9.33 -21.53
N GLU A 157 0.35 9.05 -20.74
CA GLU A 157 1.65 8.69 -21.30
C GLU A 157 1.62 7.21 -21.75
N PRO A 158 2.19 6.90 -22.94
CA PRO A 158 2.27 5.52 -23.40
C PRO A 158 3.22 4.71 -22.51
N VAL A 159 2.69 3.68 -21.86
CA VAL A 159 3.49 2.74 -21.07
C VAL A 159 4.07 1.63 -21.95
N CYS A 160 5.26 1.14 -21.59
CA CYS A 160 5.88 0.02 -22.27
C CYS A 160 5.16 -1.30 -21.92
N TRP A 161 5.32 -2.32 -22.77
CA TRP A 161 4.82 -3.67 -22.50
C TRP A 161 5.34 -4.24 -21.17
N THR A 162 6.57 -3.87 -20.81
CA THR A 162 7.21 -4.28 -19.56
C THR A 162 6.42 -3.83 -18.32
N THR A 163 5.89 -2.60 -18.33
CA THR A 163 5.05 -2.07 -17.24
C THR A 163 3.79 -2.93 -17.04
N TRP A 164 3.19 -3.44 -18.13
CA TRP A 164 2.04 -4.35 -18.05
C TRP A 164 2.40 -5.71 -17.44
N VAL A 165 3.57 -6.24 -17.77
CA VAL A 165 4.07 -7.49 -17.18
C VAL A 165 4.32 -7.32 -15.68
N VAL A 166 4.95 -6.21 -15.28
CA VAL A 166 5.21 -5.89 -13.87
C VAL A 166 3.91 -5.67 -13.10
N LEU A 167 2.92 -5.01 -13.72
CA LEU A 167 1.58 -4.86 -13.14
C LEU A 167 0.86 -6.21 -12.96
N GLY A 168 0.93 -7.08 -13.96
CA GLY A 168 0.35 -8.43 -13.92
C GLY A 168 1.03 -9.37 -12.92
N ALA A 169 2.31 -9.15 -12.62
CA ALA A 169 3.04 -9.92 -11.61
C ALA A 169 2.50 -9.68 -10.19
N TRP A 170 1.95 -8.49 -9.93
CA TRP A 170 1.44 -8.13 -8.61
C TRP A 170 0.33 -9.05 -8.07
N PRO A 171 -0.79 -9.29 -8.76
CA PRO A 171 -1.83 -10.22 -8.29
C PRO A 171 -1.33 -11.66 -8.22
N ALA A 172 -0.43 -12.08 -9.11
CA ALA A 172 0.15 -13.43 -9.07
C ALA A 172 1.00 -13.65 -7.80
N LEU A 173 1.87 -12.69 -7.47
CA LEU A 173 2.67 -12.72 -6.25
C LEU A 173 1.81 -12.63 -4.99
N ALA A 174 0.74 -11.82 -5.02
CA ALA A 174 -0.21 -11.75 -3.91
C ALA A 174 -0.92 -13.09 -3.69
N LEU A 175 -1.38 -13.75 -4.75
CA LEU A 175 -2.00 -15.07 -4.68
C LEU A 175 -1.03 -16.13 -4.16
N LEU A 176 0.22 -16.13 -4.64
CA LEU A 176 1.27 -17.00 -4.11
C LEU A 176 1.50 -16.76 -2.61
N GLY A 177 1.59 -15.49 -2.19
CA GLY A 177 1.74 -15.11 -0.78
C GLY A 177 0.58 -15.63 0.08
N VAL A 178 -0.67 -15.46 -0.38
CA VAL A 178 -1.86 -15.96 0.31
C VAL A 178 -1.84 -17.49 0.38
N LEU A 179 -1.50 -18.19 -0.71
CA LEU A 179 -1.43 -19.65 -0.74
C LEU A 179 -0.37 -20.18 0.22
N VAL A 180 0.82 -19.57 0.23
CA VAL A 180 1.90 -19.94 1.16
C VAL A 180 1.46 -19.71 2.60
N GLN A 181 0.88 -18.54 2.91
CA GLN A 181 0.38 -18.25 4.25
C GLN A 181 -0.77 -19.17 4.66
N TRP A 182 -1.66 -19.56 3.74
CA TRP A 182 -2.73 -20.51 4.01
C TRP A 182 -2.17 -21.90 4.28
N ARG A 183 -1.24 -22.40 3.46
CA ARG A 183 -0.61 -23.73 3.66
C ARG A 183 0.10 -23.81 5.01
N VAL A 184 0.89 -22.80 5.35
CA VAL A 184 1.57 -22.71 6.65
C VAL A 184 0.59 -22.56 7.82
N THR A 185 -0.54 -21.86 7.62
CA THR A 185 -1.58 -21.71 8.65
C THR A 185 -2.40 -23.00 8.84
N ALA A 186 -2.59 -23.79 7.78
CA ALA A 186 -3.32 -25.05 7.79
C ALA A 186 -2.54 -26.18 8.48
N GLU A 187 -1.21 -26.18 8.38
CA GLU A 187 -0.33 -27.15 9.08
C GLU A 187 -0.33 -26.99 10.62
N GLY A 188 -0.96 -25.93 11.14
CA GLY A 188 -1.06 -25.67 12.59
C GLY A 188 -2.16 -26.44 13.34
N TYR A 189 -2.92 -27.32 12.69
CA TYR A 189 -4.00 -28.11 13.33
C TYR A 189 -3.75 -29.63 13.20
N SER A 190 -2.64 -30.11 13.75
CA SER A 190 -2.59 -31.47 14.30
C SER A 190 -3.08 -31.42 15.75
N HIS A 191 -4.40 -31.35 15.93
CA HIS A 191 -5.01 -31.84 17.16
C HIS A 191 -5.16 -33.36 17.01
N THR A 192 -4.07 -34.09 17.24
CA THR A 192 -4.14 -35.54 17.48
C THR A 192 -3.34 -35.87 18.73
N LYS A 193 -4.11 -35.92 19.83
CA LYS A 193 -3.89 -36.55 21.15
C LYS A 193 -2.65 -36.16 21.95
#